data_AF-A0A821KUA6-F1
#
_entry.id   AF-A0A821KUA6-F1
#
_cell.length_a   1.000
_cell.length_b   1.000
_cell.length_c   1.000
_cell.angle_alpha   90.00
_cell.angle_beta   90.00
_cell.angle_gamma   90.00
#
_symmetry.space_group_name_H-M   'P 1'
#
loop_
_entity.id
_entity.type
_entity.pdbx_description
1 polymer ?
#
loop_
_entity_poly.entity_id
_entity_poly.type
_entity_poly.pdbx_seq_one_letter_code
_entity_poly.pdbx_strand_id
1 'polypeptide(L)'
;MNNMDQEKSIERIKRGEIIIATNLAGRGTDIKTDEIEKYGGLHIIITFMPRNRRVEEQAFGRTARQGKRGTGQRILNREDLLYYKDCDVEKIIQSRDLIEEKMLEHFKKQELQVIDLKDNLFCKFCNLLKDIRTKIREKTSIPTKLKEN
;
A
#
# COMPACT_ATOMS: atom_id res chain seq x y z
N MET A 1 -18.57 -10.74 -24.63
CA MET A 1 -17.58 -11.69 -24.09
C MET A 1 -16.50 -10.88 -23.37
N ASN A 2 -16.70 -10.64 -22.07
CA ASN A 2 -15.65 -10.04 -21.25
C ASN A 2 -14.68 -11.15 -20.89
N ASN A 3 -13.48 -11.13 -21.48
CA ASN A 3 -12.38 -12.01 -21.10
C ASN A 3 -11.98 -11.68 -19.66
N MET A 4 -12.53 -12.43 -18.71
CA MET A 4 -12.15 -12.42 -17.28
C MET A 4 -10.84 -13.18 -16.99
N ASP A 5 -10.20 -13.77 -18.01
CA ASP A 5 -9.13 -14.76 -17.85
C ASP A 5 -7.68 -14.23 -17.95
N GLN A 6 -7.40 -12.95 -17.67
CA GLN A 6 -6.01 -12.46 -17.74
C GLN A 6 -5.58 -11.60 -16.56
N GLU A 7 -5.79 -12.06 -15.32
CA GLU A 7 -4.80 -11.76 -14.27
C GLU A 7 -3.58 -12.65 -14.50
N LYS A 8 -2.76 -12.30 -15.48
CA LYS A 8 -1.47 -12.98 -15.68
C LYS A 8 -0.60 -12.66 -14.48
N SER A 9 -0.32 -13.66 -13.65
CA SER A 9 0.52 -13.53 -12.47
C SER A 9 1.91 -13.04 -12.91
N ILE A 10 2.27 -11.81 -12.54
CA ILE A 10 3.56 -11.17 -12.86
C ILE A 10 4.63 -11.76 -11.94
N GLU A 11 4.84 -13.06 -12.00
CA GLU A 11 5.82 -13.73 -11.15
C GLU A 11 7.20 -13.79 -11.80
N ARG A 12 7.28 -13.81 -13.13
CA ARG A 12 8.55 -13.88 -13.87
C ARG A 12 8.51 -12.94 -15.05
N ILE A 13 9.57 -12.16 -15.21
CA ILE A 13 9.73 -11.23 -16.33
C ILE A 13 10.83 -11.73 -17.26
N LYS A 14 10.54 -11.71 -18.55
CA LYS A 14 11.49 -12.01 -19.63
C LYS A 14 12.04 -10.74 -20.26
N ARG A 15 13.17 -10.87 -20.96
CA ARG A 15 13.76 -9.76 -21.72
C ARG A 15 12.75 -9.19 -22.73
N GLY A 16 12.57 -7.87 -22.73
CA GLY A 16 11.69 -7.16 -23.66
C GLY A 16 10.22 -7.14 -23.25
N GLU A 17 9.84 -7.76 -22.14
CA GLU A 17 8.49 -7.64 -21.61
C GLU A 17 8.26 -6.23 -21.03
N ILE A 18 7.10 -5.66 -21.36
CA ILE A 18 6.65 -4.36 -20.88
C ILE A 18 5.38 -4.59 -20.07
N ILE A 19 5.37 -4.05 -18.85
CA ILE A 19 4.22 -4.13 -17.95
C ILE A 19 3.74 -2.71 -17.72
N ILE A 20 2.45 -2.50 -17.96
CA ILE A 20 1.75 -1.26 -17.60
C ILE A 20 0.86 -1.60 -16.42
N ALA A 21 1.09 -0.92 -15.31
CA ALA A 21 0.37 -1.12 -14.06
C ALA A 21 -0.19 0.21 -13.56
N THR A 22 -1.39 0.16 -13.01
CA THR A 22 -1.91 1.24 -12.16
C THR A 22 -1.35 1.07 -10.75
N ASN A 23 -1.48 2.10 -9.90
CA ASN A 23 -1.00 2.06 -8.51
C ASN A 23 -1.51 0.87 -7.69
N LEU A 24 -2.61 0.22 -8.09
CA LEU A 24 -3.20 -0.92 -7.40
C LEU A 24 -2.72 -2.28 -7.94
N ALA A 25 -2.33 -2.35 -9.21
CA ALA A 25 -2.01 -3.61 -9.88
C ALA A 25 -0.67 -4.20 -9.37
N GLY A 26 -0.62 -5.51 -9.19
CA GLY A 26 0.59 -6.23 -8.76
C GLY A 26 1.00 -5.99 -7.30
N ARG A 27 0.12 -5.39 -6.47
CA ARG A 27 0.37 -5.25 -5.03
C ARG A 27 0.43 -6.63 -4.37
N GLY A 28 1.52 -6.90 -3.67
CA GLY A 28 1.74 -8.17 -2.98
C GLY A 28 2.40 -9.24 -3.85
N THR A 29 2.58 -9.00 -5.15
CA THR A 29 3.30 -9.92 -6.04
C THR A 29 4.80 -9.60 -6.01
N ASP A 30 5.63 -10.63 -5.82
CA ASP A 30 7.08 -10.52 -5.98
C ASP A 30 7.47 -10.80 -7.43
N ILE A 31 8.09 -9.81 -8.08
CA ILE A 31 8.48 -9.89 -9.47
C ILE A 31 9.86 -10.54 -9.54
N LYS A 32 9.96 -11.78 -10.03
CA LYS A 32 11.25 -12.47 -10.17
C LYS A 32 11.96 -11.97 -11.42
N THR A 33 13.16 -11.43 -11.22
CA THR A 33 14.00 -10.79 -12.25
C THR A 33 15.21 -11.63 -12.66
N ASP A 34 15.32 -12.88 -12.19
CA ASP A 34 16.54 -13.73 -12.37
C ASP A 34 16.98 -13.87 -13.84
N GLU A 35 16.03 -13.92 -14.78
CA GLU A 35 16.30 -14.06 -16.21
C GLU A 35 16.82 -12.77 -16.88
N ILE A 36 16.62 -11.61 -16.23
CA ILE A 36 16.93 -10.29 -16.78
C ILE A 36 18.10 -9.58 -16.07
N GLU A 37 18.61 -10.14 -14.97
CA GLU A 37 19.74 -9.58 -14.19
C GLU A 37 20.98 -9.32 -15.04
N LYS A 38 21.31 -10.25 -15.96
CA LYS A 38 22.45 -10.11 -16.87
C LYS A 38 22.34 -8.91 -17.83
N TYR A 39 21.14 -8.34 -17.98
CA TYR A 39 20.86 -7.18 -18.81
C TYR A 39 20.64 -5.90 -18.00
N GLY A 40 20.91 -5.91 -16.69
CA GLY A 40 20.73 -4.75 -15.81
C GLY A 40 19.47 -4.78 -14.95
N GLY A 41 18.69 -5.87 -15.03
CA GLY A 41 17.52 -6.09 -14.17
C GLY A 41 16.29 -5.29 -14.60
N LEU A 42 15.35 -5.10 -13.67
CA LEU A 42 14.07 -4.44 -13.94
C LEU A 42 14.24 -2.91 -13.97
N HIS A 43 13.67 -2.25 -14.98
CA HIS A 43 13.57 -0.79 -15.04
C HIS A 43 12.16 -0.34 -14.69
N ILE A 44 12.03 0.58 -13.74
CA ILE A 44 10.74 1.16 -13.32
C ILE A 44 10.64 2.59 -13.83
N ILE A 45 9.52 2.90 -14.48
CA ILE A 45 9.18 4.27 -14.88
C ILE A 45 7.92 4.69 -14.13
N ILE A 46 8.02 5.80 -13.39
CA ILE A 46 6.86 6.47 -12.79
C ILE A 46 6.47 7.63 -13.70
N THR A 47 5.23 7.62 -14.18
CA THR A 47 4.72 8.59 -15.17
C THR A 47 3.94 9.77 -14.57
N PHE A 48 3.86 9.85 -13.24
CA PHE A 48 3.13 10.89 -12.52
C PHE A 48 3.87 11.30 -11.25
N MET A 49 3.56 12.47 -10.68
CA MET A 49 4.12 12.90 -9.41
C MET A 49 3.35 12.26 -8.24
N PRO A 50 3.94 11.33 -7.47
CA PRO A 50 3.23 10.68 -6.36
C PRO A 50 2.92 11.68 -5.25
N ARG A 51 1.69 11.65 -4.73
CA ARG A 51 1.21 12.56 -3.67
C ARG A 51 1.93 12.38 -2.34
N ASN A 52 2.49 11.21 -2.10
CA ASN A 52 3.19 10.85 -0.86
C ASN A 52 4.46 10.10 -1.21
N ARG A 53 5.48 10.24 -0.35
CA ARG A 53 6.78 9.58 -0.50
C ARG A 53 6.65 8.06 -0.54
N ARG A 54 5.73 7.50 0.27
CA ARG A 54 5.50 6.05 0.34
C ARG A 54 5.15 5.41 -1.01
N VAL A 55 4.34 6.07 -1.84
CA VAL A 55 3.91 5.50 -3.12
C VAL A 55 5.10 5.36 -4.08
N GLU A 56 5.96 6.37 -4.06
CA GLU A 56 7.20 6.39 -4.83
C GLU A 56 8.19 5.31 -4.38
N GLU A 57 8.43 5.22 -3.07
CA GLU A 57 9.30 4.19 -2.49
C GLU A 57 8.78 2.78 -2.79
N GLN A 58 7.46 2.58 -2.76
CA GLN A 58 6.85 1.30 -3.12
C GLN A 58 7.03 0.94 -4.59
N ALA A 59 6.96 1.92 -5.50
CA ALA A 59 7.17 1.70 -6.92
C ALA A 59 8.64 1.34 -7.21
N PHE A 60 9.59 2.14 -6.70
CA PHE A 60 11.01 1.85 -6.89
C PHE A 60 11.48 0.61 -6.14
N GLY A 61 10.86 0.27 -5.00
CA GLY A 61 11.12 -0.97 -4.28
C GLY A 61 10.73 -2.25 -5.03
N ARG A 62 10.05 -2.13 -6.18
CA ARG A 62 9.79 -3.28 -7.08
C ARG A 62 11.01 -3.71 -7.86
N THR A 63 12.01 -2.84 -7.99
CA THR A 63 13.28 -3.17 -8.64
C THR A 63 14.41 -3.32 -7.62
N ALA A 64 15.56 -3.83 -8.08
CA ALA A 64 16.79 -3.99 -7.30
C ALA A 64 16.63 -4.70 -5.94
N ARG A 65 15.65 -5.61 -5.84
CA ARG A 65 15.31 -6.29 -4.57
C ARG A 65 16.37 -7.33 -4.22
N GLN A 66 16.78 -7.42 -2.95
CA GLN A 66 17.77 -8.40 -2.45
C GLN A 66 19.13 -8.34 -3.19
N GLY A 67 19.62 -7.14 -3.50
CA GLY A 67 20.92 -6.96 -4.16
C GLY A 67 20.91 -7.27 -5.66
N LYS A 68 19.74 -7.56 -6.24
CA LYS A 68 19.54 -7.64 -7.68
C LYS A 68 19.77 -6.28 -8.35
N ARG A 69 20.07 -6.30 -9.64
CA ARG A 69 20.25 -5.09 -10.45
C ARG A 69 18.89 -4.50 -10.78
N GLY A 70 18.89 -3.20 -11.04
CA GLY A 70 17.66 -2.50 -11.34
C GLY A 70 17.87 -1.01 -11.39
N THR A 71 16.98 -0.32 -12.09
CA THR A 71 16.99 1.15 -12.20
C THR A 71 15.57 1.69 -12.15
N GLY A 72 15.45 2.96 -11.77
CA GLY A 72 14.17 3.64 -11.70
C GLY A 72 14.29 5.09 -12.17
N GLN A 73 13.29 5.56 -12.90
CA GLN A 73 13.22 6.95 -13.36
C GLN A 73 11.80 7.49 -13.25
N ARG A 74 11.67 8.80 -13.04
CA ARG A 74 10.42 9.53 -13.18
C ARG A 74 10.40 10.23 -14.53
N ILE A 75 9.31 10.09 -15.27
CA ILE A 75 9.06 10.81 -16.52
C ILE A 75 7.74 11.55 -16.32
N LEU A 76 7.80 12.86 -16.14
CA LEU A 76 6.68 13.66 -15.68
C LEU A 76 6.22 14.61 -16.79
N ASN A 77 4.91 14.77 -16.95
CA ASN A 77 4.36 15.82 -17.79
C ASN A 77 4.47 17.16 -17.04
N ARG A 78 5.08 18.16 -17.69
CA ARG A 78 5.22 19.52 -17.16
C ARG A 78 3.87 20.18 -16.85
N GLU A 79 2.84 19.90 -17.64
CA GLU A 79 1.49 20.45 -17.45
C GLU A 79 0.89 19.98 -16.11
N ASP A 80 1.09 18.70 -15.77
CA ASP A 80 0.63 18.14 -14.49
C ASP A 80 1.36 18.76 -13.29
N LEU A 81 2.59 19.24 -13.49
CA LEU A 81 3.38 19.87 -12.43
C LEU A 81 2.91 21.29 -12.10
N LEU A 82 2.18 21.96 -13.00
CA LEU A 82 1.64 23.31 -12.75
C LEU A 82 0.74 23.37 -11.51
N TYR A 83 0.10 22.26 -11.14
CA TYR A 83 -0.66 22.14 -9.89
C TYR A 83 0.18 22.49 -8.65
N TYR A 84 1.47 22.16 -8.67
CA TYR A 84 2.40 22.41 -7.57
C TYR A 84 2.98 23.84 -7.60
N LYS A 85 2.55 24.69 -8.55
CA LYS A 85 3.01 26.08 -8.75
C LYS A 85 4.53 26.21 -8.93
N ASP A 86 5.20 25.11 -9.23
CA ASP A 86 6.63 25.05 -9.50
C ASP A 86 6.86 24.08 -10.68
N CYS A 87 7.97 24.24 -11.38
CA CYS A 87 8.40 23.35 -12.46
C CYS A 87 9.67 22.57 -12.07
N ASP A 88 10.31 22.95 -10.97
CA ASP A 88 11.47 22.27 -10.42
C ASP A 88 11.02 21.05 -9.60
N VAL A 89 11.26 19.86 -10.15
CA VAL A 89 10.83 18.59 -9.55
C VAL A 89 11.41 18.40 -8.15
N GLU A 90 12.65 18.84 -7.90
CA GLU A 90 13.27 18.70 -6.57
C GLU A 90 12.54 19.53 -5.52
N LYS A 91 12.16 20.77 -5.86
CA LYS A 91 11.38 21.63 -4.96
C LYS A 91 9.99 21.07 -4.68
N ILE A 92 9.36 20.47 -5.69
CA ILE A 92 8.06 19.82 -5.53
C ILE A 92 8.18 18.64 -4.57
N ILE A 93 9.20 17.79 -4.73
CA ILE A 93 9.46 16.65 -3.83
C ILE A 93 9.70 17.13 -2.40
N GLN A 94 10.58 18.12 -2.21
CA GLN A 94 10.87 18.67 -0.88
C GLN A 94 9.62 19.27 -0.21
N SER A 95 8.82 20.01 -0.97
CA SER A 95 7.58 20.61 -0.46
C SER A 95 6.55 19.54 -0.07
N ARG A 96 6.40 18.50 -0.89
CA ARG A 96 5.54 17.34 -0.61
C ARG A 96 5.96 16.67 0.69
N ASP A 97 7.24 16.31 0.82
CA ASP A 97 7.77 15.56 1.96
C ASP A 97 7.63 16.37 3.26
N LEU A 98 7.84 17.68 3.21
CA LEU A 98 7.62 18.58 4.35
C LEU A 98 6.15 18.65 4.79
N ILE A 99 5.21 18.65 3.84
CA ILE A 99 3.77 18.62 4.14
C ILE A 99 3.42 17.29 4.81
N GLU A 100 3.91 16.17 4.27
CA GLU A 100 3.69 14.84 4.83
C GLU A 100 4.24 14.73 6.26
N GLU A 101 5.44 15.24 6.53
CA GLU A 101 6.03 15.28 7.87
C GLU A 101 5.16 16.08 8.85
N LYS A 102 4.70 17.27 8.47
CA LYS A 102 3.82 18.10 9.31
C LYS A 102 2.49 17.40 9.61
N MET A 103 1.91 16.73 8.62
CA MET A 103 0.67 15.98 8.80
C MET A 103 0.86 14.81 9.77
N LEU A 104 1.97 14.09 9.66
CA LEU A 104 2.31 12.99 10.56
C LEU A 104 2.51 13.49 12.00
N GLU A 105 3.21 14.61 12.19
CA GLU A 105 3.40 15.21 13.51
C GLU A 105 2.09 15.69 14.13
N HIS A 106 1.21 16.30 13.34
CA HIS A 106 -0.12 16.69 13.79
C HIS A 106 -0.96 15.47 14.21
N PHE A 107 -0.97 14.42 13.38
CA PHE A 107 -1.67 13.16 13.67
C PHE A 107 -1.17 12.52 14.98
N LYS A 108 0.16 12.49 15.19
CA LYS A 108 0.74 11.96 16.44
C LYS A 108 0.26 12.71 17.68
N LYS A 109 0.15 14.04 17.60
CA LYS A 109 -0.21 14.87 18.75
C LYS A 109 -1.70 14.86 19.07
N GLN A 110 -2.56 14.85 18.05
CA GLN A 110 -4.00 15.06 18.22
C GLN A 110 -4.82 13.79 18.06
N GLU A 111 -4.49 12.94 17.09
CA GLU A 111 -5.35 11.81 16.71
C GLU A 111 -4.99 10.53 17.46
N LEU A 112 -3.72 10.30 17.81
CA LEU A 112 -3.30 9.06 18.51
C LEU A 112 -4.04 8.87 19.83
N GLN A 113 -4.21 9.94 20.63
CA GLN A 113 -4.93 9.85 21.90
C GLN A 113 -6.41 9.51 21.70
N VAL A 114 -7.02 10.02 20.64
CA VAL A 114 -8.41 9.74 20.31
C VAL A 114 -8.57 8.29 19.84
N ILE A 115 -7.60 7.78 19.08
CA ILE A 115 -7.57 6.37 18.64
C ILE A 115 -7.43 5.45 19.85
N ASP A 116 -6.47 5.71 20.75
CA ASP A 116 -6.31 4.93 21.98
C ASP A 116 -7.58 4.95 22.83
N LEU A 117 -8.24 6.11 22.96
CA LEU A 117 -9.50 6.22 23.68
C LEU A 117 -10.60 5.39 23.01
N LYS A 118 -10.73 5.47 21.68
CA LYS A 118 -11.70 4.69 20.90
C LYS A 118 -11.45 3.19 21.05
N ASP A 119 -10.20 2.75 20.99
CA ASP A 119 -9.83 1.35 21.16
C ASP A 119 -10.15 0.85 22.56
N ASN A 120 -9.87 1.65 23.59
CA ASN A 120 -10.25 1.34 24.97
C ASN A 120 -11.77 1.21 25.15
N LEU A 121 -12.54 2.14 24.57
CA LEU A 121 -14.00 2.09 24.61
C LEU A 121 -14.54 0.87 23.86
N PHE A 122 -13.96 0.54 22.71
CA PHE A 122 -14.32 -0.63 21.93
C PHE A 122 -14.05 -1.93 22.71
N CYS A 123 -12.91 -2.04 23.39
CA CYS A 123 -12.60 -3.17 24.26
C CYS A 123 -13.63 -3.31 25.40
N LYS A 124 -14.00 -2.21 26.08
CA LYS A 124 -15.05 -2.20 27.11
C LYS A 124 -16.39 -2.66 26.57
N PHE A 125 -16.77 -2.18 25.38
CA PHE A 125 -17.98 -2.59 24.69
C PHE A 125 -17.97 -4.09 24.36
N CYS A 126 -16.87 -4.63 23.83
CA CYS A 126 -16.73 -6.06 23.55
C CYS A 126 -16.84 -6.92 24.81
N ASN A 127 -16.26 -6.49 25.93
CA ASN A 127 -16.38 -7.21 27.20
C ASN A 127 -17.82 -7.22 27.71
N LEU A 128 -18.50 -6.06 27.68
CA LEU A 128 -19.91 -5.98 28.04
C LEU A 128 -20.79 -6.89 27.15
N LEU A 129 -20.54 -6.92 25.84
CA LEU A 129 -21.25 -7.82 24.92
C LEU A 129 -21.02 -9.30 25.25
N LYS A 130 -19.79 -9.67 25.62
CA LYS A 130 -19.48 -11.04 26.08
C LYS A 130 -20.25 -11.37 27.35
N ASP A 131 -20.26 -10.47 28.34
CA ASP A 131 -20.96 -10.67 29.60
C ASP A 131 -22.46 -10.83 29.41
N ILE A 132 -23.08 -9.99 28.57
CA ILE A 132 -24.51 -10.08 28.24
C ILE A 132 -24.81 -11.40 27.54
N ARG A 133 -23.99 -11.80 26.55
CA ARG A 133 -24.16 -13.07 25.84
C ARG A 133 -24.06 -14.26 26.80
N THR A 134 -23.10 -14.27 27.71
CA THR A 134 -22.93 -15.31 28.72
C THR A 134 -24.17 -15.38 29.63
N LYS A 135 -24.62 -14.24 30.16
CA LYS A 135 -25.83 -14.17 31.02
C LYS A 135 -27.10 -14.63 30.32
N ILE A 136 -27.31 -14.26 29.06
CA ILE A 136 -28.46 -14.73 28.27
C ILE A 136 -28.38 -16.25 28.08
N ARG A 137 -27.19 -16.78 27.81
CA ARG A 137 -26.95 -18.21 27.59
C ARG A 137 -27.18 -19.04 28.86
N GLU A 138 -26.73 -18.54 30.02
CA GLU A 138 -27.00 -19.13 31.34
C GLU A 138 -28.50 -19.12 31.66
N LYS A 139 -29.23 -18.06 31.27
CA LYS A 139 -30.67 -17.92 31.55
C LYS A 139 -31.57 -18.71 30.60
N THR A 140 -31.06 -19.16 29.45
CA THR A 140 -31.86 -19.84 28.41
C THR A 140 -31.65 -21.35 28.33
N SER A 141 -30.72 -21.96 29.10
CA SER A 141 -30.46 -23.41 29.13
C SER A 141 -30.29 -24.08 27.75
N ILE A 142 -29.85 -23.35 26.71
CA ILE A 142 -29.67 -23.92 25.37
C ILE A 142 -28.27 -24.54 25.25
N PRO A 143 -28.13 -25.87 25.08
CA PRO A 143 -26.82 -26.51 24.93
C PRO A 143 -26.20 -26.22 23.57
N THR A 144 -24.90 -25.97 23.58
CA THR A 144 -24.08 -25.76 22.38
C THR A 144 -23.91 -27.07 21.61
N LYS A 145 -24.66 -27.27 20.54
CA LYS A 145 -24.20 -28.11 19.42
C LYS A 145 -24.11 -27.25 18.17
N LEU A 146 -22.93 -26.68 17.96
CA LEU A 146 -22.37 -26.55 16.62
C LEU A 146 -21.15 -27.47 16.65
N LYS A 147 -21.36 -28.69 16.16
CA LYS A 147 -20.24 -29.56 15.77
C LYS A 147 -19.57 -28.86 14.60
N GLU A 148 -18.32 -28.45 14.79
CA GLU A 148 -17.43 -28.21 13.66
C GLU A 148 -17.17 -29.58 13.01
N ASN A 149 -17.65 -29.73 11.78
CA ASN A 149 -17.17 -30.73 10.83
C ASN A 149 -16.17 -30.05 9.91
#